data_AF-A0A8T4ND25-F1
#
_entry.id   AF-A0A8T4ND25-F1
#
_cell.length_a   1.000
_cell.length_b   1.000
_cell.length_c   1.000
_cell.angle_alpha   90.00
_cell.angle_beta   90.00
_cell.angle_gamma   90.00
#
_symmetry.space_group_name_H-M   'P 1'
#
loop_
_entity.id
_entity.type
_entity.pdbx_description
1 polymer ?
#
loop_
_entity_poly.entity_id
_entity_poly.type
_entity_poly.pdbx_seq_one_letter_code
_entity_poly.pdbx_strand_id
1 'polypeptide(L)'
;MKRGLLILFGILFLICLGSFVSAIGLTPIARWDVVPYQRINSGETLNLGVVAFSKEGIDRVEFLISGQGYSGGVKTATEMGLNPQTGVWEYWVPLSASEFSSDGVINVEAVVYGRDGGVRTKDTHGGGEGLDALNLSVYPSGAQPKEIWVSVTGSDSNPGTRNSPVATVGKAMKIIEIANGGKADGGIVRLMPGNYSMNAGGYSSINTLNEWITITRDYSGTKENTIINRTGHYLERLPTTKLLKVSGVTIRGTREWVESIFYRSNLGWADNCYVIGYDWHEGLLAERETSPVQNAQYLTNCNITNTMWGADRALLARNLSIYHIGDDAIRQTPFVINSRVFDMQPGPDTCPNPSTNEECWHQDCWQWVGGSTLPDGSPWVPNNAILYGFRCDTQYNSSGNLPSFWVRQNRETTPLRPPAEGIAFVNNYIADIPGGIGWYVPGNHFLFWHNTFKGNFHFYNDFSLDGRVPLNILNFSVEGNVFQTLSFEAIIGDNIGGVPDAPGVSVFDWKNNHYMTYYVPIYSVWPGTGNTTGNPCLDSYGRPNSTSVLLNRVSPLVVPVDADGNPRDSMPDVGAYEFISETPPTGNCEIKKAYWRIL
;
A
#
# COMPACT_ATOMS: atom_id res chain seq x y z
N MET A 1 22.28 -65.38 -6.94
CA MET A 1 21.08 -64.56 -7.25
C MET A 1 20.36 -64.02 -6.00
N LYS A 2 19.82 -64.83 -5.07
CA LYS A 2 18.94 -64.34 -3.98
C LYS A 2 19.47 -63.23 -3.05
N ARG A 3 20.80 -63.05 -2.88
CA ARG A 3 21.37 -61.95 -2.06
C ARG A 3 21.47 -60.60 -2.77
N GLY A 4 21.51 -60.55 -4.10
CA GLY A 4 21.60 -59.28 -4.84
C GLY A 4 20.27 -58.52 -4.87
N LEU A 5 19.16 -59.24 -4.97
CA LEU A 5 17.81 -58.64 -5.07
C LEU A 5 17.38 -57.92 -3.79
N LEU A 6 17.82 -58.42 -2.62
CA LEU A 6 17.47 -57.82 -1.31
C LEU A 6 18.19 -56.49 -1.07
N ILE A 7 19.44 -56.37 -1.52
CA ILE A 7 20.23 -55.13 -1.43
C ILE A 7 19.66 -54.08 -2.40
N LEU A 8 19.24 -54.49 -3.60
CA LEU A 8 18.61 -53.60 -4.56
C LEU A 8 17.28 -53.04 -4.04
N PHE A 9 16.44 -53.87 -3.41
CA PHE A 9 15.21 -53.41 -2.75
C PHE A 9 15.47 -52.49 -1.56
N GLY A 10 16.48 -52.79 -0.73
CA GLY A 10 16.85 -51.91 0.40
C GLY A 10 17.31 -50.53 -0.06
N ILE A 11 18.10 -50.46 -1.14
CA ILE A 11 18.57 -49.19 -1.73
C ILE A 11 17.41 -48.44 -2.41
N LEU A 12 16.53 -49.12 -3.16
CA LEU A 12 15.33 -48.48 -3.71
C LEU A 12 14.43 -47.91 -2.61
N PHE A 13 14.25 -48.64 -1.51
CA PHE A 13 13.40 -48.21 -0.39
C PHE A 13 14.01 -47.03 0.37
N LEU A 14 15.34 -46.97 0.54
CA LEU A 14 16.01 -45.78 1.06
C LEU A 14 15.98 -44.58 0.10
N ILE A 15 16.02 -44.81 -1.22
CA ILE A 15 15.85 -43.74 -2.22
C ILE A 15 14.41 -43.22 -2.24
N CYS A 16 13.40 -44.05 -1.95
CA CYS A 16 12.00 -43.62 -1.78
C CYS A 16 11.70 -42.98 -0.41
N LEU A 17 12.52 -43.22 0.61
CA LEU A 17 12.44 -42.55 1.92
C LEU A 17 13.28 -41.27 1.98
N GLY A 18 14.28 -41.13 1.10
CA GLY A 18 15.04 -39.92 0.91
C GLY A 18 14.21 -38.85 0.20
N SER A 19 14.01 -37.71 0.88
CA SER A 19 13.50 -36.47 0.29
C SER A 19 11.98 -36.30 0.12
N PHE A 20 11.19 -36.75 1.11
CA PHE A 20 10.00 -35.97 1.53
C PHE A 20 10.41 -34.87 2.53
N VAL A 21 11.46 -34.13 2.20
CA VAL A 21 11.57 -32.76 2.71
C VAL A 21 10.47 -32.01 1.98
N SER A 22 9.33 -31.84 2.65
CA SER A 22 8.27 -30.97 2.12
C SER A 22 8.93 -29.63 1.84
N ALA A 23 8.90 -29.18 0.60
CA ALA A 23 9.44 -27.87 0.25
C ALA A 23 8.80 -26.85 1.19
N ILE A 24 9.63 -26.07 1.88
CA ILE A 24 9.12 -25.07 2.81
C ILE A 24 8.36 -24.05 1.95
N GLY A 25 7.04 -24.07 2.04
CA GLY A 25 6.17 -23.20 1.26
C GLY A 25 6.49 -21.74 1.52
N LEU A 26 6.29 -20.90 0.51
CA LEU A 26 6.62 -19.50 0.57
C LEU A 26 5.66 -18.79 1.52
N THR A 27 6.21 -18.09 2.51
CA THR A 27 5.47 -17.22 3.43
C THR A 27 4.53 -16.30 2.64
N PRO A 28 3.20 -16.47 2.72
CA PRO A 28 2.26 -15.64 1.97
C PRO A 28 2.48 -14.14 2.20
N ILE A 29 2.27 -13.34 1.17
CA ILE A 29 2.35 -11.88 1.22
C ILE A 29 0.96 -11.38 1.58
N ALA A 30 0.76 -10.83 2.78
CA ALA A 30 -0.57 -10.50 3.26
C ALA A 30 -0.59 -9.36 4.28
N ARG A 31 -1.60 -8.49 4.20
CA ARG A 31 -1.79 -7.36 5.13
C ARG A 31 -3.26 -7.12 5.45
N TRP A 32 -3.51 -6.56 6.63
CA TRP A 32 -4.83 -6.12 7.07
C TRP A 32 -5.33 -4.90 6.32
N ASP A 33 -6.48 -5.00 5.65
CA ASP A 33 -7.21 -3.82 5.15
C ASP A 33 -8.04 -3.12 6.27
N VAL A 34 -8.10 -3.77 7.44
CA VAL A 34 -8.79 -3.26 8.63
C VAL A 34 -7.86 -2.34 9.42
N VAL A 35 -8.27 -1.09 9.61
CA VAL A 35 -7.62 -0.18 10.56
C VAL A 35 -7.91 -0.67 12.00
N PRO A 36 -6.90 -0.85 12.88
CA PRO A 36 -7.13 -1.27 14.27
C PRO A 36 -7.91 -0.20 15.08
N TYR A 37 -8.29 -0.54 16.31
CA TYR A 37 -8.97 0.32 17.29
C TYR A 37 -10.34 0.87 16.84
N GLN A 38 -10.96 0.24 15.84
CA GLN A 38 -12.34 0.54 15.43
C GLN A 38 -13.37 0.02 16.46
N ARG A 39 -14.51 0.74 16.51
CA ARG A 39 -15.71 0.37 17.28
C ARG A 39 -16.68 -0.41 16.39
N ILE A 40 -17.34 -1.42 16.97
CA ILE A 40 -18.52 -2.10 16.41
C ILE A 40 -19.68 -1.90 17.40
N ASN A 41 -20.67 -1.07 17.05
CA ASN A 41 -21.83 -0.81 17.91
C ASN A 41 -22.84 -1.97 17.87
N SER A 42 -23.77 -2.00 18.83
CA SER A 42 -24.90 -2.93 18.81
C SER A 42 -25.70 -2.82 17.50
N GLY A 43 -25.94 -3.95 16.84
CA GLY A 43 -26.59 -4.03 15.53
C GLY A 43 -25.67 -3.79 14.33
N GLU A 44 -24.41 -3.40 14.52
CA GLU A 44 -23.44 -3.26 13.44
C GLU A 44 -22.66 -4.57 13.16
N THR A 45 -22.08 -4.60 11.96
CA THR A 45 -21.14 -5.63 11.50
C THR A 45 -19.95 -4.93 10.87
N LEU A 46 -18.74 -5.33 11.27
CA LEU A 46 -17.49 -4.95 10.61
C LEU A 46 -17.06 -6.11 9.71
N ASN A 47 -16.71 -5.82 8.46
CA ASN A 47 -16.10 -6.83 7.60
C ASN A 47 -14.58 -6.85 7.85
N LEU A 48 -14.09 -7.96 8.41
CA LEU A 48 -12.67 -8.19 8.63
C LEU A 48 -12.03 -8.63 7.32
N GLY A 49 -11.08 -7.84 6.80
CA GLY A 49 -10.47 -8.02 5.49
C GLY A 49 -8.95 -8.17 5.51
N VAL A 50 -8.44 -9.14 4.74
CA VAL A 50 -7.02 -9.37 4.48
C VAL A 50 -6.80 -9.53 2.97
N VAL A 51 -6.00 -8.63 2.39
CA VAL A 51 -5.45 -8.83 1.04
C VAL A 51 -4.26 -9.77 1.16
N ALA A 52 -4.26 -10.87 0.40
CA ALA A 52 -3.22 -11.90 0.46
C ALA A 52 -2.90 -12.50 -0.91
N PHE A 53 -1.62 -12.72 -1.17
CA PHE A 53 -1.09 -13.35 -2.39
C PHE A 53 0.07 -14.30 -2.05
N SER A 54 0.18 -15.42 -2.77
CA SER A 54 1.38 -16.28 -2.76
C SER A 54 1.60 -16.85 -4.15
N LYS A 55 2.81 -17.32 -4.50
CA LYS A 55 3.17 -17.75 -5.86
C LYS A 55 2.21 -18.82 -6.41
N GLU A 56 1.91 -19.82 -5.59
CA GLU A 56 1.01 -20.93 -5.92
C GLU A 56 -0.46 -20.64 -5.54
N GLY A 57 -0.76 -19.39 -5.14
CA GLY A 57 -2.05 -18.95 -4.62
C GLY A 57 -2.23 -19.15 -3.11
N ILE A 58 -3.31 -18.59 -2.59
CA ILE A 58 -3.77 -18.76 -1.21
C ILE A 58 -4.77 -19.93 -1.17
N ASP A 59 -4.68 -20.74 -0.12
CA ASP A 59 -5.66 -21.79 0.21
C ASP A 59 -6.83 -21.18 0.97
N ARG A 60 -6.54 -20.47 2.07
CA ARG A 60 -7.53 -19.76 2.89
C ARG A 60 -6.88 -18.74 3.84
N VAL A 61 -7.72 -17.87 4.39
CA VAL A 61 -7.42 -17.03 5.56
C VAL A 61 -8.37 -17.40 6.69
N GLU A 62 -7.79 -17.66 7.87
CA GLU A 62 -8.52 -17.91 9.12
C GLU A 62 -8.41 -16.69 10.04
N PHE A 63 -9.52 -16.29 10.63
CA PHE A 63 -9.64 -15.17 11.56
C PHE A 63 -9.96 -15.71 12.95
N LEU A 64 -9.02 -15.52 13.87
CA LEU A 64 -9.12 -15.96 15.26
C LEU A 64 -9.50 -14.77 16.13
N ILE A 65 -10.71 -14.79 16.66
CA ILE A 65 -11.29 -13.68 17.43
C ILE A 65 -11.44 -14.10 18.89
N SER A 66 -11.10 -13.21 19.82
CA SER A 66 -11.16 -13.48 21.26
C SER A 66 -11.51 -12.24 22.09
N GLY A 67 -12.02 -12.47 23.30
CA GLY A 67 -12.50 -11.42 24.22
C GLY A 67 -14.02 -11.31 24.29
N GLN A 68 -14.51 -10.59 25.31
CA GLN A 68 -15.93 -10.22 25.53
C GLN A 68 -16.99 -11.35 25.41
N GLY A 69 -16.59 -12.59 25.72
CA GLY A 69 -17.45 -13.77 25.56
C GLY A 69 -17.86 -14.04 24.11
N TYR A 70 -16.98 -13.74 23.16
CA TYR A 70 -17.14 -14.08 21.75
C TYR A 70 -17.54 -15.55 21.55
N SER A 71 -18.54 -15.77 20.70
CA SER A 71 -19.17 -17.09 20.48
C SER A 71 -19.10 -17.59 19.03
N GLY A 72 -18.64 -16.77 18.08
CA GLY A 72 -18.67 -17.08 16.64
C GLY A 72 -17.64 -18.09 16.14
N GLY A 73 -16.66 -18.48 16.97
CA GLY A 73 -15.59 -19.43 16.60
C GLY A 73 -14.58 -18.85 15.58
N VAL A 74 -13.74 -19.72 15.00
CA VAL A 74 -12.85 -19.31 13.90
C VAL A 74 -13.68 -19.05 12.65
N LYS A 75 -13.49 -17.89 12.03
CA LYS A 75 -14.10 -17.56 10.73
C LYS A 75 -13.07 -17.82 9.63
N THR A 76 -13.50 -18.27 8.46
CA THR A 76 -12.60 -18.66 7.36
C THR A 76 -13.11 -18.12 6.02
N ALA A 77 -12.19 -17.56 5.22
CA ALA A 77 -12.42 -17.21 3.83
C ALA A 77 -11.48 -18.03 2.94
N THR A 78 -12.03 -18.80 2.00
CA THR A 78 -11.28 -19.68 1.07
C THR A 78 -11.04 -19.05 -0.30
N GLU A 79 -11.64 -17.89 -0.55
CA GLU A 79 -11.52 -17.12 -1.79
C GLU A 79 -11.61 -15.62 -1.48
N MET A 80 -11.11 -14.79 -2.40
CA MET A 80 -11.31 -13.34 -2.32
C MET A 80 -12.72 -13.00 -2.78
N GLY A 81 -13.39 -12.10 -2.06
CA GLY A 81 -14.66 -11.49 -2.45
C GLY A 81 -14.58 -9.96 -2.41
N LEU A 82 -15.47 -9.26 -3.10
CA LEU A 82 -15.63 -7.81 -2.90
C LEU A 82 -16.11 -7.56 -1.47
N ASN A 83 -15.32 -6.87 -0.65
CA ASN A 83 -15.78 -6.40 0.64
C ASN A 83 -16.65 -5.14 0.43
N PRO A 84 -17.97 -5.20 0.70
CA PRO A 84 -18.88 -4.07 0.44
C PRO A 84 -18.62 -2.85 1.36
N GLN A 85 -17.82 -3.00 2.42
CA GLN A 85 -17.46 -1.90 3.31
C GLN A 85 -16.28 -1.06 2.77
N THR A 86 -15.32 -1.69 2.09
CA THR A 86 -14.05 -1.06 1.68
C THR A 86 -13.95 -0.84 0.18
N GLY A 87 -14.72 -1.59 -0.63
CA GLY A 87 -14.60 -1.61 -2.09
C GLY A 87 -13.40 -2.43 -2.59
N VAL A 88 -12.72 -3.15 -1.71
CA VAL A 88 -11.52 -3.95 -2.00
C VAL A 88 -11.92 -5.40 -2.22
N TRP A 89 -11.26 -6.10 -3.15
CA TRP A 89 -11.33 -7.56 -3.19
C TRP A 89 -10.27 -8.17 -2.29
N GLU A 90 -10.70 -9.03 -1.39
CA GLU A 90 -9.87 -9.56 -0.32
C GLU A 90 -10.50 -10.80 0.30
N TYR A 91 -9.72 -11.55 1.08
CA TYR A 91 -10.27 -12.58 1.94
C TYR A 91 -10.94 -11.87 3.11
N TRP A 92 -12.27 -11.92 3.18
CA TRP A 92 -13.01 -11.23 4.24
C TRP A 92 -14.12 -12.06 4.87
N VAL A 93 -14.43 -11.72 6.12
CA VAL A 93 -15.50 -12.34 6.91
C VAL A 93 -16.27 -11.28 7.71
N PRO A 94 -17.61 -11.38 7.85
CA PRO A 94 -18.37 -10.47 8.69
C PRO A 94 -18.18 -10.80 10.18
N LEU A 95 -17.97 -9.77 11.00
CA LEU A 95 -17.95 -9.83 12.47
C LEU A 95 -19.02 -8.88 13.04
N SER A 96 -20.09 -9.43 13.59
CA SER A 96 -21.16 -8.64 14.21
C SER A 96 -20.92 -8.42 15.70
N ALA A 97 -21.31 -7.25 16.22
CA ALA A 97 -21.33 -7.02 17.67
C ALA A 97 -22.24 -8.03 18.40
N SER A 98 -23.26 -8.58 17.74
CA SER A 98 -24.17 -9.58 18.30
C SER A 98 -23.51 -10.94 18.64
N GLU A 99 -22.28 -11.18 18.19
CA GLU A 99 -21.52 -12.41 18.49
C GLU A 99 -20.85 -12.39 19.87
N PHE A 100 -20.97 -11.27 20.60
CA PHE A 100 -20.32 -10.99 21.87
C PHE A 100 -21.35 -10.77 23.00
N SER A 101 -20.95 -11.12 24.23
CA SER A 101 -21.83 -11.08 25.41
C SER A 101 -21.65 -9.83 26.29
N SER A 102 -20.57 -9.09 26.09
CA SER A 102 -20.22 -7.89 26.86
C SER A 102 -19.55 -6.83 26.00
N ASP A 103 -19.48 -5.62 26.53
CA ASP A 103 -18.78 -4.51 25.89
C ASP A 103 -17.28 -4.53 26.22
N GLY A 104 -16.46 -4.09 25.27
CA GLY A 104 -15.05 -3.79 25.51
C GLY A 104 -14.11 -4.25 24.39
N VAL A 105 -12.83 -4.30 24.73
CA VAL A 105 -11.77 -4.65 23.76
C VAL A 105 -11.80 -6.14 23.45
N ILE A 106 -11.65 -6.44 22.16
CA ILE A 106 -11.44 -7.77 21.59
C ILE A 106 -10.11 -7.79 20.85
N ASN A 107 -9.56 -8.99 20.67
CA ASN A 107 -8.36 -9.21 19.88
C ASN A 107 -8.70 -10.10 18.68
N VAL A 108 -8.17 -9.72 17.50
CA VAL A 108 -8.40 -10.40 16.23
C VAL A 108 -7.05 -10.68 15.58
N GLU A 109 -6.76 -11.96 15.35
CA GLU A 109 -5.57 -12.42 14.63
C GLU A 109 -5.99 -13.04 13.30
N ALA A 110 -5.08 -13.01 12.31
CA ALA A 110 -5.27 -13.70 11.04
C ALA A 110 -4.12 -14.69 10.78
N VAL A 111 -4.45 -15.84 10.20
CA VAL A 111 -3.50 -16.80 9.67
C VAL A 111 -3.81 -17.04 8.20
N VAL A 112 -2.80 -16.83 7.35
CA VAL A 112 -2.90 -17.00 5.90
C VAL A 112 -2.15 -18.26 5.50
N TYR A 113 -2.84 -19.16 4.80
CA TYR A 113 -2.29 -20.42 4.31
C TYR A 113 -2.10 -20.34 2.80
N GLY A 114 -0.87 -20.53 2.32
CA GLY A 114 -0.55 -20.72 0.90
C GLY A 114 -0.83 -22.15 0.44
N ARG A 115 -1.14 -22.32 -0.85
CA ARG A 115 -1.39 -23.67 -1.43
C ARG A 115 -0.14 -24.54 -1.52
N ASP A 116 1.03 -23.93 -1.41
CA ASP A 116 2.34 -24.57 -1.25
C ASP A 116 2.64 -24.98 0.21
N GLY A 117 1.70 -24.78 1.13
CA GLY A 117 1.87 -25.05 2.56
C GLY A 117 2.61 -23.93 3.32
N GLY A 118 2.92 -22.81 2.66
CA GLY A 118 3.46 -21.62 3.34
C GLY A 118 2.43 -21.02 4.31
N VAL A 119 2.89 -20.43 5.42
CA VAL A 119 2.00 -19.84 6.43
C VAL A 119 2.51 -18.48 6.85
N ARG A 120 1.62 -17.47 6.88
CA ARG A 120 1.87 -16.19 7.55
C ARG A 120 0.96 -16.05 8.76
N THR A 121 1.57 -15.66 9.88
CA THR A 121 0.93 -15.26 11.13
C THR A 121 1.46 -13.89 11.56
N LYS A 122 1.01 -13.38 12.71
CA LYS A 122 1.60 -12.22 13.39
C LYS A 122 3.08 -12.42 13.77
N ASP A 123 3.52 -13.66 14.04
CA ASP A 123 4.87 -13.96 14.54
C ASP A 123 5.88 -14.17 13.40
N THR A 124 5.38 -14.24 12.15
CA THR A 124 6.19 -14.36 10.94
C THR A 124 7.13 -13.17 10.79
N HIS A 125 8.43 -13.47 10.72
CA HIS A 125 9.53 -12.51 10.55
C HIS A 125 9.66 -11.49 11.72
N GLY A 126 9.13 -11.84 12.90
CA GLY A 126 9.33 -11.09 14.16
C GLY A 126 8.17 -10.22 14.62
N GLY A 127 7.09 -10.10 13.83
CA GLY A 127 5.99 -9.18 14.08
C GLY A 127 6.32 -7.73 13.67
N GLY A 128 5.28 -6.93 13.43
CA GLY A 128 5.37 -5.59 12.84
C GLY A 128 5.24 -5.56 11.31
N GLU A 129 5.28 -6.71 10.64
CA GLU A 129 5.27 -6.80 9.17
C GLU A 129 3.87 -6.74 8.54
N GLY A 130 2.81 -6.49 9.32
CA GLY A 130 1.48 -6.13 8.77
C GLY A 130 0.34 -7.15 8.93
N LEU A 131 0.57 -8.29 9.62
CA LEU A 131 -0.49 -9.15 10.18
C LEU A 131 -0.47 -9.20 11.72
N ASP A 132 -0.04 -8.11 12.35
CA ASP A 132 -0.13 -7.94 13.80
C ASP A 132 -1.58 -8.09 14.29
N ALA A 133 -1.74 -8.57 15.53
CA ALA A 133 -3.06 -8.75 16.12
C ALA A 133 -3.78 -7.41 16.27
N LEU A 134 -4.97 -7.29 15.67
CA LEU A 134 -5.80 -6.10 15.76
C LEU A 134 -6.52 -6.08 17.11
N ASN A 135 -6.45 -4.97 17.81
CA ASN A 135 -7.34 -4.68 18.92
C ASN A 135 -8.52 -3.88 18.39
N LEU A 136 -9.75 -4.35 18.59
CA LEU A 136 -10.99 -3.65 18.22
C LEU A 136 -11.85 -3.52 19.50
N SER A 137 -12.92 -2.70 19.46
CA SER A 137 -13.86 -2.61 20.58
C SER A 137 -15.29 -2.91 20.12
N VAL A 138 -16.01 -3.72 20.88
CA VAL A 138 -17.40 -4.12 20.60
C VAL A 138 -18.32 -3.61 21.70
N TYR A 139 -19.54 -3.22 21.32
CA TYR A 139 -20.53 -2.68 22.25
C TYR A 139 -21.94 -3.27 22.02
N PRO A 140 -22.12 -4.61 22.19
CA PRO A 140 -23.43 -5.25 22.07
C PRO A 140 -24.51 -4.65 22.98
N SER A 141 -24.15 -4.04 24.12
CA SER A 141 -25.13 -3.40 25.02
C SER A 141 -25.83 -2.17 24.41
N GLY A 142 -25.24 -1.59 23.36
CA GLY A 142 -25.69 -0.33 22.76
C GLY A 142 -25.11 0.93 23.43
N ALA A 143 -24.09 0.82 24.28
CA ALA A 143 -23.38 1.98 24.83
C ALA A 143 -22.90 2.92 23.70
N GLN A 144 -23.21 4.20 23.83
CA GLN A 144 -23.01 5.19 22.77
C GLN A 144 -21.71 5.99 22.93
N PRO A 145 -21.07 6.40 21.81
CA PRO A 145 -19.97 7.36 21.82
C PRO A 145 -20.32 8.65 22.58
N LYS A 146 -19.39 9.19 23.37
CA LYS A 146 -19.56 10.53 23.94
C LYS A 146 -19.24 11.60 22.90
N GLU A 147 -20.27 12.35 22.49
CA GLU A 147 -20.13 13.47 21.54
C GLU A 147 -19.99 14.82 22.26
N ILE A 148 -19.13 15.69 21.73
CA ILE A 148 -18.96 17.09 22.14
C ILE A 148 -18.80 18.00 20.91
N TRP A 149 -19.47 19.15 20.91
CA TRP A 149 -19.47 20.11 19.80
C TRP A 149 -18.49 21.26 20.01
N VAL A 150 -17.80 21.64 18.93
CA VAL A 150 -16.88 22.77 18.83
C VAL A 150 -17.41 23.75 17.79
N SER A 151 -17.32 25.05 18.07
CA SER A 151 -17.68 26.12 17.13
C SER A 151 -16.64 27.25 17.21
N VAL A 152 -16.36 27.87 16.07
CA VAL A 152 -15.53 29.09 15.97
C VAL A 152 -16.10 30.29 16.75
N THR A 153 -17.36 30.21 17.18
CA THR A 153 -18.04 31.20 18.05
C THR A 153 -18.42 30.63 19.43
N GLY A 154 -17.91 29.43 19.76
CA GLY A 154 -18.14 28.77 21.05
C GLY A 154 -17.36 29.41 22.21
N SER A 155 -17.43 28.79 23.39
CA SER A 155 -16.64 29.19 24.56
C SER A 155 -16.23 27.97 25.38
N ASP A 156 -14.98 27.88 25.83
CA ASP A 156 -14.49 26.74 26.64
C ASP A 156 -15.06 26.70 28.08
N SER A 157 -15.88 27.68 28.44
CA SER A 157 -16.76 27.64 29.62
C SER A 157 -18.06 26.87 29.38
N ASN A 158 -18.45 26.65 28.13
CA ASN A 158 -19.68 25.94 27.76
C ASN A 158 -19.58 24.42 28.04
N PRO A 159 -20.73 23.72 28.22
CA PRO A 159 -20.76 22.28 28.41
C PRO A 159 -20.44 21.45 27.15
N GLY A 160 -20.29 22.08 25.98
CA GLY A 160 -19.95 21.39 24.74
C GLY A 160 -21.12 20.66 24.07
N THR A 161 -22.35 21.13 24.29
CA THR A 161 -23.54 20.63 23.58
C THR A 161 -23.69 21.33 22.23
N ARG A 162 -24.48 20.78 21.29
CA ARG A 162 -24.71 21.41 19.98
C ARG A 162 -25.26 22.85 20.05
N ASN A 163 -26.06 23.15 21.08
CA ASN A 163 -26.64 24.49 21.31
C ASN A 163 -25.74 25.40 22.19
N SER A 164 -24.70 24.85 22.80
CA SER A 164 -23.73 25.56 23.63
C SER A 164 -22.36 24.87 23.47
N PRO A 165 -21.71 25.06 22.30
CA PRO A 165 -20.48 24.37 21.93
C PRO A 165 -19.25 25.01 22.59
N VAL A 166 -18.18 24.24 22.76
CA VAL A 166 -16.89 24.78 23.20
C VAL A 166 -16.16 25.51 22.06
N ALA A 167 -15.13 26.28 22.38
CA ALA A 167 -14.33 26.99 21.39
C ALA A 167 -13.19 26.13 20.82
N THR A 168 -12.59 25.28 21.66
CA THR A 168 -11.39 24.52 21.30
C THR A 168 -11.61 23.00 21.25
N VAL A 169 -10.82 22.35 20.39
CA VAL A 169 -10.82 20.89 20.24
C VAL A 169 -10.25 20.23 21.48
N GLY A 170 -9.15 20.74 22.05
CA GLY A 170 -8.58 20.18 23.28
C GLY A 170 -9.55 20.21 24.46
N LYS A 171 -10.37 21.26 24.60
CA LYS A 171 -11.45 21.30 25.59
C LYS A 171 -12.49 20.22 25.35
N ALA A 172 -12.91 20.01 24.10
CA ALA A 172 -13.87 18.96 23.76
C ALA A 172 -13.33 17.56 24.11
N MET A 173 -12.09 17.28 23.71
CA MET A 173 -11.38 16.04 24.05
C MET A 173 -11.30 15.83 25.57
N LYS A 174 -11.04 16.89 26.35
CA LYS A 174 -10.97 16.81 27.81
C LYS A 174 -12.32 16.53 28.48
N ILE A 175 -13.42 17.09 27.96
CA ILE A 175 -14.77 16.79 28.47
C ILE A 175 -15.12 15.31 28.22
N ILE A 176 -14.80 14.79 27.04
CA ILE A 176 -14.93 13.37 26.70
C ILE A 176 -14.10 12.52 27.68
N GLU A 177 -12.81 12.83 27.85
CA GLU A 177 -11.91 12.08 28.71
C GLU A 177 -12.42 11.97 30.15
N ILE A 178 -12.94 13.07 30.72
CA ILE A 178 -13.52 13.09 32.07
C ILE A 178 -14.81 12.25 32.12
N ALA A 179 -15.69 12.39 31.12
CA ALA A 179 -16.96 11.65 31.07
C ALA A 179 -16.75 10.13 30.94
N ASN A 180 -15.68 9.72 30.24
CA ASN A 180 -15.30 8.33 30.00
C ASN A 180 -14.29 7.79 31.04
N GLY A 181 -14.18 8.43 32.23
CA GLY A 181 -13.41 7.89 33.35
C GLY A 181 -11.89 8.02 33.25
N GLY A 182 -11.38 9.02 32.54
CA GLY A 182 -9.94 9.30 32.39
C GLY A 182 -9.32 8.80 31.08
N LYS A 183 -10.14 8.48 30.07
CA LYS A 183 -9.72 8.13 28.71
C LYS A 183 -10.69 8.73 27.70
N ALA A 184 -10.20 9.28 26.60
CA ALA A 184 -11.01 9.79 25.51
C ALA A 184 -11.38 8.73 24.45
N ASP A 185 -11.17 7.44 24.77
CA ASP A 185 -11.45 6.28 23.92
C ASP A 185 -12.86 6.36 23.32
N GLY A 186 -12.91 6.33 21.98
CA GLY A 186 -14.15 6.29 21.20
C GLY A 186 -15.04 7.54 21.33
N GLY A 187 -14.46 8.66 21.77
CA GLY A 187 -15.14 9.96 21.79
C GLY A 187 -15.26 10.59 20.41
N ILE A 188 -16.26 11.45 20.23
CA ILE A 188 -16.50 12.18 18.97
C ILE A 188 -16.49 13.69 19.23
N VAL A 189 -15.55 14.39 18.63
CA VAL A 189 -15.50 15.86 18.57
C VAL A 189 -16.15 16.31 17.26
N ARG A 190 -17.28 17.01 17.35
CA ARG A 190 -18.03 17.52 16.19
C ARG A 190 -17.73 19.00 15.95
N LEU A 191 -17.04 19.28 14.84
CA LEU A 191 -16.76 20.62 14.36
C LEU A 191 -17.97 21.16 13.60
N MET A 192 -18.58 22.24 14.07
CA MET A 192 -19.59 22.98 13.29
C MET A 192 -18.94 23.63 12.04
N PRO A 193 -19.70 24.07 11.01
CA PRO A 193 -19.12 24.79 9.88
C PRO A 193 -18.24 25.97 10.33
N GLY A 194 -17.02 26.08 9.80
CA GLY A 194 -16.02 27.04 10.24
C GLY A 194 -14.59 26.65 9.88
N ASN A 195 -13.65 27.52 10.28
CA ASN A 195 -12.21 27.35 10.11
C ASN A 195 -11.54 27.20 11.50
N TYR A 196 -10.78 26.12 11.73
CA TYR A 196 -10.25 25.75 13.05
C TYR A 196 -8.72 25.60 13.06
N SER A 197 -8.04 26.20 14.05
CA SER A 197 -6.58 26.07 14.27
C SER A 197 -6.16 24.84 15.07
N MET A 198 -7.11 24.01 15.53
CA MET A 198 -6.88 22.81 16.36
C MET A 198 -6.23 23.06 17.74
N ASN A 199 -6.49 24.23 18.30
CA ASN A 199 -6.00 24.65 19.61
C ASN A 199 -6.28 23.63 20.74
N ALA A 200 -5.26 23.33 21.55
CA ALA A 200 -5.32 22.45 22.71
C ALA A 200 -6.15 22.97 23.89
N GLY A 201 -6.58 24.23 23.93
CA GLY A 201 -7.32 24.78 25.07
C GLY A 201 -6.52 24.75 26.39
N GLY A 202 -5.18 24.73 26.30
CA GLY A 202 -4.27 24.60 27.44
C GLY A 202 -3.96 23.16 27.90
N TYR A 203 -4.48 22.12 27.25
CA TYR A 203 -4.22 20.72 27.63
C TYR A 203 -3.01 20.13 26.87
N SER A 204 -2.00 19.67 27.61
CA SER A 204 -0.78 19.10 27.00
C SER A 204 -0.95 17.69 26.43
N SER A 205 -1.88 16.90 26.99
CA SER A 205 -2.14 15.52 26.58
C SER A 205 -3.60 15.12 26.84
N ILE A 206 -4.07 14.14 26.07
CA ILE A 206 -5.36 13.46 26.22
C ILE A 206 -5.11 11.96 26.05
N ASN A 207 -5.53 11.19 27.05
CA ASN A 207 -5.30 9.75 27.09
C ASN A 207 -6.27 9.00 26.18
N THR A 208 -5.74 8.22 25.24
CA THR A 208 -6.46 7.20 24.47
C THR A 208 -5.62 5.94 24.49
N LEU A 209 -6.24 4.77 24.51
CA LEU A 209 -5.56 3.49 24.63
C LEU A 209 -6.08 2.44 23.64
N ASN A 210 -7.40 2.36 23.51
CA ASN A 210 -8.12 1.22 22.93
C ASN A 210 -9.04 1.59 21.76
N GLU A 211 -9.41 2.87 21.64
CA GLU A 211 -10.30 3.36 20.57
C GLU A 211 -9.85 4.76 20.13
N TRP A 212 -10.06 5.07 18.86
CA TRP A 212 -9.81 6.41 18.33
C TRP A 212 -10.68 7.46 19.02
N ILE A 213 -10.08 8.59 19.44
CA ILE A 213 -10.87 9.82 19.51
C ILE A 213 -11.01 10.37 18.09
N THR A 214 -12.25 10.59 17.67
CA THR A 214 -12.59 11.01 16.30
C THR A 214 -12.94 12.48 16.26
N ILE A 215 -12.23 13.25 15.44
CA ILE A 215 -12.58 14.61 15.07
C ILE A 215 -13.28 14.57 13.72
N THR A 216 -14.51 15.07 13.66
CA THR A 216 -15.31 15.06 12.43
C THR A 216 -16.25 16.26 12.38
N ARG A 217 -16.94 16.44 11.26
CA ARG A 217 -17.94 17.50 11.09
C ARG A 217 -19.22 17.24 11.90
N ASP A 218 -19.89 18.32 12.27
CA ASP A 218 -21.30 18.29 12.67
C ASP A 218 -22.18 17.80 11.51
N TYR A 219 -23.38 17.32 11.82
CA TYR A 219 -24.34 16.81 10.86
C TYR A 219 -24.71 17.80 9.73
N SER A 220 -24.65 19.12 9.97
CA SER A 220 -24.85 20.15 8.94
C SER A 220 -23.58 20.66 8.26
N GLY A 221 -22.41 20.14 8.62
CA GLY A 221 -21.15 20.45 7.95
C GLY A 221 -20.95 19.67 6.65
N THR A 222 -20.00 20.12 5.84
CA THR A 222 -19.45 19.41 4.68
C THR A 222 -17.92 19.48 4.72
N LYS A 223 -17.21 18.75 3.85
CA LYS A 223 -15.74 18.85 3.78
C LYS A 223 -15.29 20.26 3.43
N GLU A 224 -16.03 20.91 2.54
CA GLU A 224 -15.75 22.22 1.95
C GLU A 224 -15.95 23.37 2.95
N ASN A 225 -16.85 23.22 3.94
CA ASN A 225 -17.16 24.27 4.92
C ASN A 225 -16.67 23.99 6.35
N THR A 226 -16.13 22.80 6.61
CA THR A 226 -15.57 22.39 7.91
C THR A 226 -14.08 22.16 7.71
N ILE A 227 -13.30 23.23 7.90
CA ILE A 227 -11.89 23.29 7.51
C ILE A 227 -11.01 23.38 8.75
N ILE A 228 -10.05 22.48 8.83
CA ILE A 228 -8.92 22.55 9.74
C ILE A 228 -7.82 23.33 9.03
N ASN A 229 -7.72 24.64 9.32
CA ASN A 229 -6.65 25.51 8.83
C ASN A 229 -5.65 25.68 9.97
N ARG A 230 -4.47 25.07 9.88
CA ARG A 230 -3.42 25.33 10.87
C ARG A 230 -2.78 26.69 10.59
N THR A 231 -3.28 27.73 11.23
CA THR A 231 -2.66 29.07 11.30
C THR A 231 -1.97 29.22 12.65
N GLY A 232 -0.65 29.39 12.66
CA GLY A 232 0.09 29.79 13.87
C GLY A 232 1.28 28.90 14.25
N HIS A 233 2.29 29.58 14.79
CA HIS A 233 3.46 29.02 15.47
C HIS A 233 3.12 27.94 16.52
N TYR A 234 4.16 27.18 16.90
CA TYR A 234 4.27 26.05 17.86
C TYR A 234 3.45 26.02 19.16
N LEU A 235 2.65 27.02 19.50
CA LEU A 235 1.81 27.08 20.72
C LEU A 235 0.36 26.62 20.48
N GLU A 236 -0.17 26.71 19.26
CA GLU A 236 -1.54 26.24 18.91
C GLU A 236 -1.53 24.81 18.39
N ARG A 237 -1.06 23.86 19.20
CA ARG A 237 -1.03 22.43 18.83
C ARG A 237 -2.24 21.69 19.40
N LEU A 238 -2.53 20.50 18.87
CA LEU A 238 -3.37 19.51 19.55
C LEU A 238 -2.67 18.96 20.82
N PRO A 239 -3.44 18.49 21.81
CA PRO A 239 -2.89 17.70 22.91
C PRO A 239 -2.28 16.39 22.39
N THR A 240 -1.16 15.95 22.97
CA THR A 240 -0.58 14.64 22.65
C THR A 240 -1.57 13.52 22.98
N THR A 241 -1.80 12.58 22.06
CA THR A 241 -2.74 11.47 22.25
C THR A 241 -2.27 10.21 21.53
N LYS A 242 -2.69 9.00 21.92
CA LYS A 242 -2.20 7.77 21.27
C LYS A 242 -2.88 7.53 19.92
N LEU A 243 -4.20 7.72 19.85
CA LEU A 243 -5.07 7.26 18.77
C LEU A 243 -5.96 8.42 18.29
N LEU A 244 -5.54 9.12 17.23
CA LEU A 244 -6.29 10.24 16.66
C LEU A 244 -6.90 9.87 15.28
N LYS A 245 -8.23 9.89 15.16
CA LYS A 245 -8.92 9.85 13.86
C LYS A 245 -9.40 11.25 13.48
N VAL A 246 -9.17 11.64 12.23
CA VAL A 246 -9.77 12.84 11.62
C VAL A 246 -10.55 12.41 10.39
N SER A 247 -11.82 12.79 10.29
CA SER A 247 -12.68 12.27 9.22
C SER A 247 -13.76 13.23 8.72
N GLY A 248 -14.00 13.23 7.41
CA GLY A 248 -15.12 13.96 6.80
C GLY A 248 -14.94 15.48 6.77
N VAL A 249 -13.70 15.98 6.81
CA VAL A 249 -13.33 17.42 6.87
C VAL A 249 -12.26 17.77 5.83
N THR A 250 -12.00 19.06 5.61
CA THR A 250 -10.78 19.50 4.92
C THR A 250 -9.68 19.74 5.95
N ILE A 251 -8.48 19.19 5.71
CA ILE A 251 -7.24 19.51 6.42
C ILE A 251 -6.41 20.36 5.46
N ARG A 252 -6.06 21.59 5.83
CA ARG A 252 -5.36 22.55 4.97
C ARG A 252 -4.08 23.08 5.62
N GLY A 253 -2.96 22.96 4.92
CA GLY A 253 -1.69 23.61 5.26
C GLY A 253 -1.72 25.12 5.00
N THR A 254 -0.88 25.88 5.68
CA THR A 254 -0.70 27.32 5.45
C THR A 254 0.79 27.67 5.28
N ARG A 255 1.12 28.93 4.96
CA ARG A 255 2.52 29.40 4.75
C ARG A 255 3.46 29.14 5.94
N GLU A 256 2.91 28.94 7.13
CA GLU A 256 3.67 28.69 8.35
C GLU A 256 3.76 27.18 8.62
N TRP A 257 4.98 26.63 8.60
CA TRP A 257 5.39 25.32 9.13
C TRP A 257 4.27 24.29 9.33
N VAL A 258 3.99 23.51 8.29
CA VAL A 258 2.95 22.48 8.29
C VAL A 258 3.43 21.22 9.03
N GLU A 259 3.74 21.30 10.33
CA GLU A 259 3.82 20.05 11.12
C GLU A 259 2.44 19.39 11.03
N SER A 260 2.45 18.11 10.71
CA SER A 260 1.22 17.32 10.55
C SER A 260 0.29 17.40 11.75
N ILE A 261 -1.01 17.30 11.49
CA ILE A 261 -2.02 17.16 12.55
C ILE A 261 -1.78 15.93 13.44
N PHE A 262 -1.05 14.94 12.92
CA PHE A 262 -0.67 13.70 13.59
C PHE A 262 0.73 13.73 14.23
N TYR A 263 1.47 14.86 14.18
CA TYR A 263 2.82 14.99 14.74
C TYR A 263 2.91 14.62 16.24
N ARG A 264 1.82 14.82 17.00
CA ARG A 264 1.72 14.45 18.43
C ARG A 264 0.83 13.24 18.70
N SER A 265 0.56 12.43 17.67
CA SER A 265 -0.13 11.16 17.84
C SER A 265 0.80 9.98 17.55
N ASN A 266 0.77 8.96 18.42
CA ASN A 266 1.50 7.72 18.17
C ASN A 266 0.92 6.99 16.94
N LEU A 267 -0.41 7.05 16.78
CA LEU A 267 -1.14 6.59 15.60
C LEU A 267 -2.16 7.65 15.17
N GLY A 268 -2.15 7.96 13.87
CA GLY A 268 -3.04 8.87 13.18
C GLY A 268 -3.79 8.19 12.04
N TRP A 269 -5.09 8.49 11.91
CA TRP A 269 -5.95 8.02 10.81
C TRP A 269 -6.69 9.21 10.17
N ALA A 270 -6.43 9.49 8.89
CA ALA A 270 -7.27 10.38 8.09
C ALA A 270 -8.21 9.56 7.19
N ASP A 271 -9.52 9.82 7.29
CA ASP A 271 -10.56 9.04 6.61
C ASP A 271 -11.61 9.92 5.93
N ASN A 272 -11.77 9.80 4.60
CA ASN A 272 -12.68 10.63 3.81
C ASN A 272 -12.43 12.13 4.06
N CYS A 273 -11.17 12.56 3.93
CA CYS A 273 -10.78 13.96 4.04
C CYS A 273 -10.40 14.56 2.68
N TYR A 274 -10.43 15.88 2.59
CA TYR A 274 -9.58 16.59 1.64
C TYR A 274 -8.31 17.02 2.37
N VAL A 275 -7.16 16.74 1.79
CA VAL A 275 -5.85 17.06 2.34
C VAL A 275 -5.20 18.01 1.35
N ILE A 276 -5.16 19.28 1.70
CA ILE A 276 -4.69 20.35 0.82
C ILE A 276 -3.42 20.91 1.43
N GLY A 277 -2.27 20.67 0.81
CA GLY A 277 -1.03 21.32 1.20
C GLY A 277 -1.09 22.83 0.95
N TYR A 278 -0.09 23.55 1.47
CA TYR A 278 -0.06 25.00 1.33
C TYR A 278 0.29 25.42 -0.12
N ASP A 279 1.39 24.86 -0.63
CA ASP A 279 1.87 24.97 -2.00
C ASP A 279 2.71 23.72 -2.29
N TRP A 280 2.84 23.37 -3.56
CA TRP A 280 3.65 22.25 -4.06
C TRP A 280 5.05 22.71 -4.53
N HIS A 281 5.31 24.03 -4.53
CA HIS A 281 6.53 24.65 -5.08
C HIS A 281 7.49 25.31 -4.07
N GLU A 282 6.99 26.01 -3.04
CA GLU A 282 7.86 26.69 -2.05
C GLU A 282 8.51 25.64 -1.11
N GLY A 283 9.83 25.48 -0.97
CA GLY A 283 10.94 26.25 -1.56
C GLY A 283 12.13 26.37 -0.61
N LEU A 284 12.87 25.28 -0.38
CA LEU A 284 14.24 25.19 0.19
C LEU A 284 14.56 25.77 1.59
N LEU A 285 13.71 26.60 2.21
CA LEU A 285 14.02 27.29 3.48
C LEU A 285 13.10 26.95 4.67
N ALA A 286 12.18 26.00 4.51
CA ALA A 286 11.42 25.39 5.61
C ALA A 286 11.84 23.92 5.77
N GLU A 287 12.23 23.51 6.97
CA GLU A 287 12.85 22.21 7.20
C GLU A 287 11.82 21.06 7.17
N ARG A 288 11.86 20.26 6.10
CA ARG A 288 11.50 18.82 6.05
C ARG A 288 10.08 18.33 6.42
N GLU A 289 9.14 19.18 6.85
CA GLU A 289 7.75 18.77 7.11
C GLU A 289 6.72 19.62 6.33
N THR A 290 6.19 19.04 5.25
CA THR A 290 5.35 19.75 4.25
C THR A 290 4.04 19.03 3.90
N SER A 291 3.78 17.83 4.44
CA SER A 291 2.48 17.18 4.32
C SER A 291 1.68 17.31 5.63
N PRO A 292 0.45 17.90 5.62
CA PRO A 292 -0.36 18.04 6.82
C PRO A 292 -0.85 16.72 7.43
N VAL A 293 -0.57 15.58 6.76
CA VAL A 293 -0.84 14.22 7.23
C VAL A 293 0.43 13.36 7.34
N GLN A 294 1.64 13.94 7.34
CA GLN A 294 2.88 13.22 7.65
C GLN A 294 2.76 12.50 9.00
N ASN A 295 3.30 11.29 9.13
CA ASN A 295 3.07 10.43 10.31
C ASN A 295 1.59 9.99 10.50
N ALA A 296 0.69 10.12 9.52
CA ALA A 296 -0.56 9.36 9.50
C ALA A 296 -0.26 7.92 9.08
N GLN A 297 -0.47 6.96 9.97
CA GLN A 297 -0.27 5.55 9.69
C GLN A 297 -1.42 4.97 8.83
N TYR A 298 -2.58 5.61 8.82
CA TYR A 298 -3.72 5.17 8.03
C TYR A 298 -4.30 6.33 7.22
N LEU A 299 -4.34 6.18 5.90
CA LEU A 299 -4.94 7.12 4.96
C LEU A 299 -5.99 6.37 4.14
N THR A 300 -7.27 6.72 4.31
CA THR A 300 -8.37 6.02 3.64
C THR A 300 -9.35 6.99 2.98
N ASN A 301 -9.73 6.73 1.73
CA ASN A 301 -10.77 7.50 1.02
C ASN A 301 -10.47 9.01 0.87
N CYS A 302 -9.19 9.42 0.93
CA CYS A 302 -8.78 10.82 0.95
C CYS A 302 -8.40 11.35 -0.43
N ASN A 303 -8.66 12.63 -0.67
CA ASN A 303 -8.10 13.36 -1.82
C ASN A 303 -6.95 14.22 -1.31
N ILE A 304 -5.76 14.10 -1.89
CA ILE A 304 -4.53 14.77 -1.45
C ILE A 304 -4.01 15.64 -2.60
N THR A 305 -3.76 16.92 -2.33
CA THR A 305 -3.35 17.86 -3.38
C THR A 305 -2.57 19.06 -2.87
N ASN A 306 -1.77 19.69 -3.73
CA ASN A 306 -0.88 20.81 -3.45
C ASN A 306 0.09 20.54 -2.29
N THR A 307 0.50 19.27 -2.12
CA THR A 307 1.46 18.81 -1.11
C THR A 307 2.80 18.49 -1.77
N MET A 308 3.88 18.50 -1.00
CA MET A 308 5.17 17.97 -1.48
C MET A 308 5.08 16.44 -1.65
N TRP A 309 4.79 15.73 -0.55
CA TRP A 309 4.52 14.29 -0.53
C TRP A 309 3.03 13.99 -0.37
N GLY A 310 2.52 12.96 -1.05
CA GLY A 310 1.15 12.47 -0.86
C GLY A 310 0.99 11.63 0.41
N ALA A 311 1.43 10.37 0.35
CA ALA A 311 1.39 9.41 1.46
C ALA A 311 2.82 8.96 1.84
N ASP A 312 3.34 9.41 2.97
CA ASP A 312 4.68 9.05 3.46
C ASP A 312 4.57 8.19 4.72
N ARG A 313 5.18 6.98 4.67
CA ARG A 313 5.25 6.01 5.80
C ARG A 313 3.91 5.55 6.36
N ALA A 314 2.84 5.60 5.57
CA ALA A 314 1.56 5.03 5.98
C ALA A 314 1.69 3.50 6.08
N LEU A 315 1.07 2.89 7.09
CA LEU A 315 0.91 1.44 7.18
C LEU A 315 -0.17 0.94 6.20
N LEU A 316 -1.14 1.81 5.86
CA LEU A 316 -2.19 1.59 4.86
C LEU A 316 -2.54 2.90 4.14
N ALA A 317 -2.49 2.86 2.80
CA ALA A 317 -3.01 3.88 1.89
C ALA A 317 -4.08 3.25 0.98
N ARG A 318 -5.37 3.47 1.25
CA ARG A 318 -6.49 2.90 0.49
C ARG A 318 -7.40 3.97 -0.11
N ASN A 319 -7.84 3.77 -1.35
CA ASN A 319 -8.81 4.63 -2.03
C ASN A 319 -8.35 6.11 -2.04
N LEU A 320 -7.05 6.34 -2.29
CA LEU A 320 -6.49 7.69 -2.35
C LEU A 320 -6.56 8.27 -3.76
N SER A 321 -6.80 9.58 -3.85
CA SER A 321 -6.68 10.36 -5.09
C SER A 321 -5.68 11.48 -4.87
N ILE A 322 -4.47 11.34 -5.43
CA ILE A 322 -3.31 12.21 -5.19
C ILE A 322 -2.97 12.96 -6.47
N TYR A 323 -2.92 14.29 -6.44
CA TYR A 323 -2.68 15.12 -7.63
C TYR A 323 -2.16 16.53 -7.32
N HIS A 324 -1.44 17.15 -8.25
CA HIS A 324 -0.66 18.39 -8.02
C HIS A 324 0.26 18.25 -6.81
N ILE A 325 1.27 17.40 -6.95
CA ILE A 325 2.29 17.16 -5.92
C ILE A 325 3.68 17.51 -6.44
N GLY A 326 4.54 17.97 -5.53
CA GLY A 326 5.88 18.49 -5.85
C GLY A 326 7.01 17.45 -5.85
N ASP A 327 6.84 16.34 -5.14
CA ASP A 327 7.83 15.28 -4.90
C ASP A 327 7.11 13.90 -4.98
N ASP A 328 7.63 12.87 -4.33
CA ASP A 328 7.06 11.51 -4.30
C ASP A 328 5.58 11.46 -3.88
N ALA A 329 4.76 10.78 -4.68
CA ALA A 329 3.34 10.60 -4.41
C ALA A 329 3.09 9.68 -3.22
N ILE A 330 3.80 8.55 -3.20
CA ILE A 330 3.73 7.59 -2.11
C ILE A 330 5.15 7.16 -1.78
N ARG A 331 5.60 7.43 -0.55
CA ARG A 331 6.92 7.02 -0.09
C ARG A 331 6.80 6.05 1.07
N GLN A 332 7.61 4.99 1.02
CA GLN A 332 7.87 4.08 2.13
C GLN A 332 6.59 3.49 2.78
N THR A 333 5.54 3.36 1.97
CA THR A 333 4.21 2.91 2.37
C THR A 333 4.02 1.49 1.83
N PRO A 334 4.16 0.45 2.68
CA PRO A 334 4.18 -0.94 2.22
C PRO A 334 2.79 -1.49 1.89
N PHE A 335 1.70 -0.74 2.06
CA PHE A 335 0.38 -1.18 1.62
C PHE A 335 -0.38 -0.07 0.92
N VAL A 336 -0.57 -0.23 -0.39
CA VAL A 336 -1.31 0.70 -1.24
C VAL A 336 -2.41 -0.07 -1.96
N ILE A 337 -3.66 0.38 -1.84
CA ILE A 337 -4.83 -0.26 -2.43
C ILE A 337 -5.68 0.76 -3.19
N ASN A 338 -6.14 0.40 -4.40
CA ASN A 338 -7.16 1.14 -5.18
C ASN A 338 -6.91 2.66 -5.21
N SER A 339 -5.65 3.05 -5.36
CA SER A 339 -5.21 4.43 -5.19
C SER A 339 -4.67 4.97 -6.51
N ARG A 340 -5.01 6.23 -6.80
CA ARG A 340 -4.64 6.91 -8.03
C ARG A 340 -3.75 8.11 -7.77
N VAL A 341 -2.71 8.22 -8.56
CA VAL A 341 -1.82 9.37 -8.68
C VAL A 341 -1.96 9.92 -10.10
N PHE A 342 -2.10 11.23 -10.26
CA PHE A 342 -2.14 11.87 -11.58
C PHE A 342 -1.70 13.33 -11.46
N ASP A 343 -1.32 13.96 -12.56
CA ASP A 343 -0.99 15.39 -12.57
C ASP A 343 0.09 15.75 -11.52
N MET A 344 1.12 14.89 -11.45
CA MET A 344 2.38 15.20 -10.77
C MET A 344 3.07 16.26 -11.63
N GLN A 345 3.32 17.42 -11.04
CA GLN A 345 3.96 18.52 -11.72
C GLN A 345 5.29 18.76 -11.01
N PRO A 346 6.44 18.75 -11.70
CA PRO A 346 7.71 19.10 -11.07
C PRO A 346 7.71 20.59 -10.72
N GLY A 347 8.59 20.98 -9.78
CA GLY A 347 9.05 22.36 -9.72
C GLY A 347 9.36 22.90 -11.13
N PRO A 348 9.15 24.20 -11.42
CA PRO A 348 9.45 24.74 -12.75
C PRO A 348 10.87 24.32 -13.15
N ASP A 349 11.06 23.88 -14.41
CA ASP A 349 12.28 23.23 -14.93
C ASP A 349 13.61 23.93 -14.53
N THR A 350 13.53 25.23 -14.23
CA THR A 350 14.56 25.94 -13.46
C THR A 350 14.55 25.56 -11.98
N CYS A 351 15.24 24.47 -11.62
CA CYS A 351 15.87 24.38 -10.30
C CYS A 351 16.76 25.63 -10.14
N PRO A 352 16.41 26.65 -9.31
CA PRO A 352 16.89 28.02 -9.56
C PRO A 352 18.37 28.26 -9.25
N ASN A 353 19.10 27.24 -8.81
CA ASN A 353 20.42 27.41 -8.22
C ASN A 353 21.42 26.29 -8.58
N PRO A 354 22.06 26.37 -9.76
CA PRO A 354 23.20 25.52 -10.10
C PRO A 354 24.45 25.77 -9.22
N SER A 355 24.39 26.63 -8.19
CA SER A 355 25.49 26.88 -7.25
C SER A 355 25.30 26.27 -5.85
N THR A 356 24.11 25.79 -5.49
CA THR A 356 23.88 25.08 -4.20
C THR A 356 23.94 23.56 -4.30
N ASN A 357 23.99 22.99 -5.50
CA ASN A 357 23.90 21.54 -5.71
C ASN A 357 22.61 20.91 -5.12
N GLU A 358 21.58 21.71 -4.84
CA GLU A 358 20.30 21.22 -4.35
C GLU A 358 19.64 20.38 -5.44
N GLU A 359 19.54 19.08 -5.17
CA GLU A 359 19.05 18.08 -6.10
C GLU A 359 17.64 18.48 -6.56
N CYS A 360 17.42 18.48 -7.88
CA CYS A 360 16.08 18.69 -8.41
C CYS A 360 15.16 17.59 -7.87
N TRP A 361 14.02 18.00 -7.31
CA TRP A 361 12.97 17.12 -6.81
C TRP A 361 12.63 16.08 -7.89
N HIS A 362 12.94 14.81 -7.61
CA HIS A 362 12.41 13.69 -8.37
C HIS A 362 10.98 13.42 -7.89
N GLN A 363 10.19 12.71 -8.70
CA GLN A 363 8.77 12.53 -8.40
C GLN A 363 8.34 11.09 -8.70
N ASP A 364 8.57 10.19 -7.74
CA ASP A 364 8.14 8.81 -7.89
C ASP A 364 6.64 8.66 -7.55
N CYS A 365 5.90 7.91 -8.36
CA CYS A 365 4.54 7.47 -8.02
C CYS A 365 4.56 6.56 -6.78
N TRP A 366 5.58 5.71 -6.65
CA TRP A 366 5.89 5.02 -5.40
C TRP A 366 7.39 4.85 -5.19
N GLN A 367 7.88 5.25 -4.03
CA GLN A 367 9.30 5.20 -3.69
C GLN A 367 9.58 4.37 -2.44
N TRP A 368 10.68 3.62 -2.48
CA TRP A 368 11.31 3.06 -1.30
C TRP A 368 12.82 3.35 -1.28
N VAL A 369 13.19 4.50 -0.71
CA VAL A 369 14.59 4.80 -0.41
C VAL A 369 14.94 4.25 0.98
N GLY A 370 15.79 3.23 1.01
CA GLY A 370 16.47 2.79 2.23
C GLY A 370 17.46 3.85 2.71
N GLY A 371 17.79 3.86 4.00
CA GLY A 371 18.72 4.84 4.60
C GLY A 371 18.25 5.35 5.95
N SER A 372 16.94 5.33 6.18
CA SER A 372 16.42 5.23 7.55
C SER A 372 16.57 3.80 8.05
N THR A 373 16.91 3.66 9.33
CA THR A 373 16.63 2.45 10.10
C THR A 373 15.21 2.54 10.64
N LEU A 374 14.59 1.39 10.90
CA LEU A 374 13.45 1.34 11.81
C LEU A 374 13.88 1.77 13.24
N PRO A 375 12.94 2.07 14.16
CA PRO A 375 13.26 2.52 15.52
C PRO A 375 14.10 1.53 16.37
N ASP A 376 14.13 0.26 15.98
CA ASP A 376 14.95 -0.81 16.55
C ASP A 376 16.38 -0.88 15.96
N GLY A 377 16.71 0.00 15.00
CA GLY A 377 17.98 0.01 14.28
C GLY A 377 18.03 -0.90 13.05
N SER A 378 16.96 -1.64 12.74
CA SER A 378 16.97 -2.59 11.63
C SER A 378 16.88 -1.89 10.26
N PRO A 379 17.48 -2.47 9.21
CA PRO A 379 17.51 -1.87 7.87
C PRO A 379 16.14 -1.90 7.23
N TRP A 380 15.62 -0.73 6.83
CA TRP A 380 14.28 -0.66 6.27
C TRP A 380 14.23 -1.05 4.78
N VAL A 381 13.91 -2.32 4.55
CA VAL A 381 13.60 -2.91 3.24
C VAL A 381 12.08 -3.06 3.08
N PRO A 382 11.54 -3.07 1.84
CA PRO A 382 10.11 -3.26 1.63
C PRO A 382 9.74 -4.72 1.91
N ASN A 383 9.46 -5.05 3.16
CA ASN A 383 8.99 -6.38 3.54
C ASN A 383 7.47 -6.46 3.52
N ASN A 384 6.97 -7.63 3.10
CA ASN A 384 5.56 -7.96 3.01
C ASN A 384 4.73 -6.88 2.29
N ALA A 385 5.29 -6.20 1.29
CA ALA A 385 4.67 -5.02 0.69
C ALA A 385 3.69 -5.39 -0.44
N ILE A 386 2.56 -4.67 -0.50
CA ILE A 386 1.49 -4.90 -1.46
C ILE A 386 1.10 -3.57 -2.12
N LEU A 387 1.29 -3.50 -3.44
CA LEU A 387 0.67 -2.50 -4.33
C LEU A 387 -0.42 -3.20 -5.13
N TYR A 388 -1.67 -2.88 -4.83
CA TYR A 388 -2.83 -3.53 -5.40
C TYR A 388 -3.82 -2.51 -5.98
N GLY A 389 -4.12 -2.59 -7.28
CA GLY A 389 -5.04 -1.63 -7.92
C GLY A 389 -4.50 -0.20 -7.94
N PHE A 390 -3.18 -0.01 -7.99
CA PHE A 390 -2.55 1.30 -8.03
C PHE A 390 -2.46 1.83 -9.48
N ARG A 391 -2.89 3.07 -9.70
CA ARG A 391 -2.85 3.74 -10.99
C ARG A 391 -2.02 5.02 -10.90
N CYS A 392 -0.99 5.17 -11.72
CA CYS A 392 -0.25 6.42 -11.87
C CYS A 392 -0.33 6.93 -13.31
N ASP A 393 -1.01 8.07 -13.51
CA ASP A 393 -1.10 8.81 -14.76
C ASP A 393 -0.25 10.09 -14.69
N THR A 394 1.08 9.95 -14.64
CA THR A 394 1.99 11.09 -14.85
C THR A 394 1.84 11.59 -16.28
N GLN A 395 1.46 12.85 -16.47
CA GLN A 395 1.60 13.48 -17.78
C GLN A 395 3.07 13.80 -18.02
N TYR A 396 3.52 13.62 -19.26
CA TYR A 396 4.89 13.87 -19.69
C TYR A 396 5.30 15.31 -19.36
N ASN A 397 6.14 15.50 -18.34
CA ASN A 397 6.89 16.74 -18.21
C ASN A 397 7.99 16.78 -19.28
N SER A 398 8.27 17.97 -19.81
CA SER A 398 9.34 18.18 -20.79
C SER A 398 10.74 17.89 -20.23
N SER A 399 10.83 17.75 -18.90
CA SER A 399 12.04 17.65 -18.08
C SER A 399 12.74 16.29 -18.17
N GLY A 400 12.03 15.22 -18.57
CA GLY A 400 12.61 13.92 -18.92
C GLY A 400 13.25 13.10 -17.78
N ASN A 401 13.21 13.58 -16.54
CA ASN A 401 13.99 13.06 -15.41
C ASN A 401 13.17 12.34 -14.32
N LEU A 402 11.90 12.02 -14.56
CA LEU A 402 11.07 11.34 -13.55
C LEU A 402 11.23 9.82 -13.64
N PRO A 403 11.82 9.14 -12.64
CA PRO A 403 11.42 7.78 -12.32
C PRO A 403 9.98 7.81 -11.78
N SER A 404 9.21 6.75 -11.99
CA SER A 404 7.86 6.60 -11.40
C SER A 404 7.85 5.62 -10.24
N PHE A 405 8.89 4.79 -10.15
CA PHE A 405 8.97 3.71 -9.20
C PHE A 405 10.43 3.45 -8.90
N TRP A 406 10.84 3.65 -7.65
CA TRP A 406 12.25 3.68 -7.30
C TRP A 406 12.52 3.03 -5.95
N VAL A 407 13.22 1.89 -5.98
CA VAL A 407 13.54 1.08 -4.80
C VAL A 407 15.04 0.95 -4.68
N ARG A 408 15.63 1.86 -3.92
CA ARG A 408 17.07 2.04 -3.82
C ARG A 408 17.52 1.96 -2.36
N GLN A 409 18.60 1.24 -2.13
CA GLN A 409 19.29 1.22 -0.85
C GLN A 409 20.21 2.45 -0.70
N ASN A 410 20.37 2.99 0.52
CA ASN A 410 21.38 4.02 0.75
C ASN A 410 22.79 3.42 0.56
N ARG A 411 23.59 4.04 -0.31
CA ARG A 411 24.96 3.62 -0.64
C ARG A 411 25.92 3.68 0.55
N GLU A 412 25.63 4.50 1.55
CA GLU A 412 26.58 4.90 2.59
C GLU A 412 26.60 3.99 3.84
N THR A 413 25.75 2.96 3.90
CA THR A 413 25.56 2.16 5.13
C THR A 413 25.50 0.65 4.89
N THR A 414 26.69 0.06 4.68
CA THR A 414 26.99 -1.37 4.83
C THR A 414 26.80 -1.83 6.30
N PRO A 415 26.56 -3.13 6.59
CA PRO A 415 26.82 -4.35 5.80
C PRO A 415 25.68 -4.79 4.87
N LEU A 416 25.86 -5.94 4.21
CA LEU A 416 24.85 -6.65 3.42
C LEU A 416 23.51 -6.70 4.18
N ARG A 417 22.50 -6.02 3.65
CA ARG A 417 21.15 -5.97 4.21
C ARG A 417 20.35 -7.21 3.77
N PRO A 418 19.36 -7.65 4.57
CA PRO A 418 18.49 -8.76 4.17
C PRO A 418 17.76 -8.43 2.86
N PRO A 419 17.41 -9.44 2.04
CA PRO A 419 16.55 -9.23 0.89
C PRO A 419 15.18 -8.70 1.32
N ALA A 420 14.50 -7.99 0.43
CA ALA A 420 13.07 -7.70 0.57
C ALA A 420 12.28 -9.01 0.49
N GLU A 421 11.52 -9.35 1.53
CA GLU A 421 10.78 -10.60 1.62
C GLU A 421 9.26 -10.39 1.47
N GLY A 422 8.70 -10.94 0.39
CA GLY A 422 7.28 -10.85 0.10
C GLY A 422 6.90 -9.49 -0.50
N ILE A 423 6.93 -9.40 -1.83
CA ILE A 423 6.53 -8.20 -2.59
C ILE A 423 5.45 -8.57 -3.59
N ALA A 424 4.31 -7.89 -3.56
CA ALA A 424 3.21 -8.11 -4.49
C ALA A 424 2.81 -6.82 -5.22
N PHE A 425 2.90 -6.84 -6.54
CA PHE A 425 2.33 -5.87 -7.46
C PHE A 425 1.22 -6.55 -8.21
N VAL A 426 -0.01 -6.20 -7.90
CA VAL A 426 -1.18 -6.83 -8.50
C VAL A 426 -2.09 -5.77 -9.10
N ASN A 427 -2.47 -5.94 -10.36
CA ASN A 427 -3.44 -5.08 -11.04
C ASN A 427 -3.05 -3.58 -11.09
N ASN A 428 -1.77 -3.25 -11.28
CA ASN A 428 -1.32 -1.86 -11.31
C ASN A 428 -1.16 -1.31 -12.75
N TYR A 429 -1.21 0.01 -12.90
CA TYR A 429 -0.95 0.70 -14.16
C TYR A 429 -0.09 1.94 -13.92
N ILE A 430 1.01 2.04 -14.65
CA ILE A 430 1.95 3.17 -14.61
C ILE A 430 2.11 3.70 -16.05
N ALA A 431 1.75 4.98 -16.26
CA ALA A 431 1.80 5.68 -17.55
C ALA A 431 3.21 6.16 -17.93
N ASP A 432 3.39 6.56 -19.20
CA ASP A 432 4.69 6.78 -19.89
C ASP A 432 5.77 7.48 -19.05
N ILE A 433 6.87 6.77 -18.76
CA ILE A 433 7.91 7.19 -17.80
C ILE A 433 9.26 7.44 -18.51
N PRO A 434 9.70 8.69 -18.65
CA PRO A 434 11.01 9.00 -19.25
C PRO A 434 12.20 8.45 -18.45
N GLY A 435 12.17 8.54 -17.11
CA GLY A 435 13.24 8.04 -16.23
C GLY A 435 13.13 6.56 -15.87
N GLY A 436 12.05 5.88 -16.27
CA GLY A 436 11.82 4.45 -16.03
C GLY A 436 11.43 4.07 -14.59
N ILE A 437 11.63 2.79 -14.29
CA ILE A 437 11.40 2.16 -12.99
C ILE A 437 12.72 1.51 -12.58
N GLY A 438 13.23 1.85 -11.40
CA GLY A 438 14.49 1.31 -10.88
C GLY A 438 14.30 0.44 -9.66
N TRP A 439 14.65 -0.85 -9.76
CA TRP A 439 14.68 -1.76 -8.61
C TRP A 439 16.11 -2.22 -8.34
N TYR A 440 16.64 -1.91 -7.15
CA TYR A 440 18.04 -2.15 -6.75
C TYR A 440 18.20 -3.13 -5.56
N VAL A 441 17.12 -3.57 -4.92
CA VAL A 441 17.18 -4.33 -3.65
C VAL A 441 17.03 -5.84 -3.92
N PRO A 442 17.93 -6.73 -3.45
CA PRO A 442 17.73 -8.18 -3.55
C PRO A 442 16.38 -8.60 -2.95
N GLY A 443 15.75 -9.64 -3.49
CA GLY A 443 14.38 -10.01 -3.11
C GLY A 443 14.14 -11.52 -3.01
N ASN A 444 13.16 -11.90 -2.21
CA ASN A 444 12.60 -13.25 -2.17
C ASN A 444 11.07 -13.18 -2.13
N HIS A 445 10.42 -14.06 -2.90
CA HIS A 445 8.97 -14.13 -3.07
C HIS A 445 8.40 -12.82 -3.63
N PHE A 446 8.45 -12.71 -4.95
CA PHE A 446 8.15 -11.49 -5.69
C PHE A 446 7.04 -11.80 -6.69
N LEU A 447 5.94 -11.04 -6.69
CA LEU A 447 4.77 -11.30 -7.54
C LEU A 447 4.45 -10.06 -8.37
N PHE A 448 4.59 -10.15 -9.69
CA PHE A 448 4.07 -9.14 -10.64
C PHE A 448 2.91 -9.78 -11.41
N TRP A 449 1.68 -9.46 -11.03
CA TRP A 449 0.48 -9.99 -11.64
C TRP A 449 -0.40 -8.89 -12.24
N HIS A 450 -0.74 -9.01 -13.52
CA HIS A 450 -1.68 -8.10 -14.21
C HIS A 450 -1.26 -6.61 -14.18
N ASN A 451 0.03 -6.30 -14.22
CA ASN A 451 0.51 -4.92 -14.23
C ASN A 451 0.79 -4.40 -15.64
N THR A 452 0.56 -3.11 -15.87
CA THR A 452 0.94 -2.40 -17.09
C THR A 452 1.97 -1.32 -16.77
N PHE A 453 3.16 -1.45 -17.34
CA PHE A 453 4.26 -0.50 -17.19
C PHE A 453 4.58 0.14 -18.54
N LYS A 454 4.03 1.33 -18.80
CA LYS A 454 4.41 2.16 -19.94
C LYS A 454 5.66 2.94 -19.56
N GLY A 455 6.82 2.36 -19.82
CA GLY A 455 8.14 2.96 -19.58
C GLY A 455 9.21 1.88 -19.47
N ASN A 456 10.43 2.27 -19.10
CA ASN A 456 11.52 1.31 -18.99
C ASN A 456 11.58 0.70 -17.57
N PHE A 457 11.22 -0.57 -17.42
CA PHE A 457 11.44 -1.30 -16.16
C PHE A 457 12.89 -1.83 -16.12
N HIS A 458 13.64 -1.42 -15.11
CA HIS A 458 15.04 -1.76 -14.91
C HIS A 458 15.26 -2.41 -13.55
N PHE A 459 15.84 -3.61 -13.59
CA PHE A 459 16.42 -4.28 -12.44
C PHE A 459 17.93 -4.05 -12.46
N TYR A 460 18.45 -3.34 -11.47
CA TYR A 460 19.84 -2.88 -11.40
C TYR A 460 20.60 -3.60 -10.28
N ASN A 461 21.92 -3.76 -10.44
CA ASN A 461 22.77 -4.12 -9.31
C ASN A 461 22.87 -2.93 -8.35
N ASP A 462 22.91 -3.17 -7.03
CA ASP A 462 23.11 -2.07 -6.08
C ASP A 462 24.55 -1.56 -6.16
N PHE A 463 24.71 -0.24 -6.08
CA PHE A 463 26.01 0.44 -6.14
C PHE A 463 26.45 0.79 -4.71
N SER A 464 27.01 -0.18 -3.98
CA SER A 464 27.63 0.10 -2.68
C SER A 464 29.01 0.75 -2.87
N LEU A 465 29.50 1.48 -1.86
CA LEU A 465 30.82 2.11 -1.90
C LEU A 465 31.97 1.10 -2.09
N ASP A 466 31.76 -0.14 -1.66
CA ASP A 466 32.75 -1.24 -1.72
C ASP A 466 32.63 -2.11 -3.00
N GLY A 467 31.64 -1.85 -3.85
CA GLY A 467 31.42 -2.57 -5.11
C GLY A 467 29.95 -2.76 -5.50
N ARG A 468 29.72 -3.31 -6.71
CA ARG A 468 28.38 -3.71 -7.16
C ARG A 468 27.91 -4.94 -6.39
N VAL A 469 26.78 -4.86 -5.69
CA VAL A 469 26.13 -6.02 -5.07
C VAL A 469 25.21 -6.67 -6.11
N PRO A 470 25.38 -7.97 -6.44
CA PRO A 470 24.53 -8.64 -7.41
C PRO A 470 23.07 -8.66 -6.98
N LEU A 471 22.16 -8.20 -7.85
CA LEU A 471 20.73 -8.22 -7.60
C LEU A 471 20.17 -9.65 -7.75
N ASN A 472 20.00 -10.34 -6.64
CA ASN A 472 19.36 -11.66 -6.61
C ASN A 472 17.86 -11.54 -6.32
N ILE A 473 16.99 -12.05 -7.19
CA ILE A 473 15.54 -12.13 -6.95
C ILE A 473 15.07 -13.58 -7.05
N LEU A 474 14.76 -14.15 -5.89
CA LEU A 474 14.30 -15.53 -5.73
C LEU A 474 12.77 -15.60 -5.72
N ASN A 475 12.22 -16.72 -6.21
CA ASN A 475 10.77 -16.98 -6.22
C ASN A 475 9.94 -15.86 -6.89
N PHE A 476 10.40 -15.39 -8.06
CA PHE A 476 9.74 -14.34 -8.83
C PHE A 476 8.66 -14.92 -9.76
N SER A 477 7.39 -14.67 -9.45
CA SER A 477 6.25 -14.90 -10.32
C SER A 477 5.94 -13.65 -11.16
N VAL A 478 5.86 -13.80 -12.48
CA VAL A 478 5.48 -12.72 -13.39
C VAL A 478 4.41 -13.24 -14.34
N GLU A 479 3.16 -12.86 -14.09
CA GLU A 479 2.00 -13.37 -14.81
C GLU A 479 1.11 -12.26 -15.37
N GLY A 480 0.78 -12.37 -16.66
CA GLY A 480 -0.27 -11.55 -17.26
C GLY A 480 0.06 -10.06 -17.39
N ASN A 481 1.33 -9.65 -17.41
CA ASN A 481 1.72 -8.24 -17.44
C ASN A 481 1.86 -7.66 -18.87
N VAL A 482 2.05 -6.34 -18.94
CA VAL A 482 2.47 -5.57 -20.13
C VAL A 482 3.65 -4.69 -19.72
N PHE A 483 4.79 -4.81 -20.41
CA PHE A 483 5.97 -3.97 -20.23
C PHE A 483 6.30 -3.24 -21.54
N GLN A 484 6.56 -1.94 -21.50
CA GLN A 484 7.07 -1.21 -22.67
C GLN A 484 8.53 -1.61 -22.95
N THR A 485 9.36 -1.56 -21.93
CA THR A 485 10.69 -2.18 -21.89
C THR A 485 10.86 -2.87 -20.54
N LEU A 486 11.52 -4.04 -20.53
CA LEU A 486 11.97 -4.71 -19.31
C LEU A 486 13.44 -5.10 -19.52
N SER A 487 14.28 -4.80 -18.53
CA SER A 487 15.71 -5.06 -18.60
C SER A 487 16.32 -5.37 -17.24
N PHE A 488 17.41 -6.12 -17.28
CA PHE A 488 18.20 -6.54 -16.11
C PHE A 488 19.65 -6.14 -16.39
N GLU A 489 20.17 -5.14 -15.69
CA GLU A 489 21.55 -4.66 -15.86
C GLU A 489 22.55 -5.78 -15.57
N ALA A 490 22.23 -6.66 -14.61
CA ALA A 490 23.08 -7.75 -14.17
C ALA A 490 23.41 -8.81 -15.24
N ILE A 491 22.70 -8.83 -16.36
CA ILE A 491 22.92 -9.77 -17.49
C ILE A 491 23.78 -9.10 -18.58
N ILE A 492 23.89 -7.77 -18.59
CA ILE A 492 24.62 -7.01 -19.60
C ILE A 492 26.06 -6.84 -19.12
N GLY A 493 26.87 -7.88 -19.36
CA GLY A 493 28.25 -7.91 -18.92
C GLY A 493 29.14 -6.86 -19.58
N ASP A 494 29.58 -5.87 -18.80
CA ASP A 494 30.97 -5.48 -18.85
C ASP A 494 31.81 -6.65 -18.30
N ASN A 495 32.77 -7.14 -19.10
CA ASN A 495 33.64 -8.26 -18.76
C ASN A 495 34.67 -7.87 -17.67
N ILE A 496 34.20 -7.65 -16.43
CA ILE A 496 35.08 -7.50 -15.27
C ILE A 496 35.43 -8.88 -14.72
N GLY A 497 36.44 -9.51 -15.32
CA GLY A 497 37.31 -10.44 -14.59
C GLY A 497 36.82 -11.87 -14.31
N GLY A 498 35.74 -12.36 -14.94
CA GLY A 498 35.45 -13.80 -15.01
C GLY A 498 34.90 -14.45 -13.73
N VAL A 499 34.06 -13.73 -12.98
CA VAL A 499 33.23 -14.33 -11.91
C VAL A 499 32.08 -15.11 -12.57
N PRO A 500 31.95 -16.44 -12.39
CA PRO A 500 30.93 -17.24 -13.09
C PRO A 500 29.50 -17.08 -12.55
N ASP A 501 29.34 -16.49 -11.37
CA ASP A 501 28.10 -16.46 -10.60
C ASP A 501 27.25 -15.22 -10.94
N ALA A 502 26.73 -15.18 -12.16
CA ALA A 502 25.73 -14.17 -12.54
C ALA A 502 24.45 -14.35 -11.68
N PRO A 503 23.86 -13.27 -11.14
CA PRO A 503 22.76 -13.38 -10.18
C PRO A 503 21.49 -13.98 -10.82
N GLY A 504 20.90 -14.93 -10.10
CA GLY A 504 19.86 -15.81 -10.62
C GLY A 504 18.44 -15.29 -10.45
N VAL A 505 18.02 -14.31 -11.24
CA VAL A 505 16.59 -14.04 -11.41
C VAL A 505 15.96 -15.21 -12.16
N SER A 506 15.18 -16.05 -11.47
CA SER A 506 14.49 -17.17 -12.11
C SER A 506 13.33 -16.64 -12.96
N VAL A 507 13.42 -16.89 -14.27
CA VAL A 507 12.50 -16.37 -15.29
C VAL A 507 11.72 -17.48 -16.00
N PHE A 508 11.87 -18.74 -15.57
CA PHE A 508 11.27 -19.91 -16.24
C PHE A 508 9.76 -20.06 -15.98
N ASP A 509 9.28 -19.62 -14.82
CA ASP A 509 7.88 -19.78 -14.39
C ASP A 509 6.97 -18.64 -14.85
N TRP A 510 7.48 -17.71 -15.66
CA TRP A 510 6.76 -16.53 -16.12
C TRP A 510 5.67 -16.91 -17.13
N LYS A 511 4.51 -16.26 -17.07
CA LYS A 511 3.34 -16.63 -17.88
C LYS A 511 2.67 -15.42 -18.51
N ASN A 512 2.20 -15.57 -19.75
CA ASN A 512 1.23 -14.69 -20.37
C ASN A 512 1.62 -13.20 -20.35
N ASN A 513 2.90 -12.84 -20.50
CA ASN A 513 3.35 -11.44 -20.49
C ASN A 513 3.40 -10.83 -21.91
N HIS A 514 3.47 -9.50 -22.00
CA HIS A 514 3.59 -8.80 -23.29
C HIS A 514 4.68 -7.72 -23.23
N TYR A 515 5.46 -7.59 -24.31
CA TYR A 515 6.55 -6.62 -24.41
C TYR A 515 6.35 -5.71 -25.63
N MET A 516 6.22 -4.40 -25.40
CA MET A 516 5.80 -3.45 -26.45
C MET A 516 6.92 -3.13 -27.44
N THR A 517 8.14 -2.92 -26.94
CA THR A 517 9.29 -2.59 -27.78
C THR A 517 10.03 -3.84 -28.24
N TYR A 518 10.52 -3.79 -29.48
CA TYR A 518 11.45 -4.82 -30.00
C TYR A 518 12.87 -4.65 -29.42
N TYR A 519 13.10 -3.57 -28.66
CA TYR A 519 14.35 -3.23 -27.99
C TYR A 519 14.45 -3.83 -26.57
N VAL A 520 13.88 -5.02 -26.37
CA VAL A 520 14.47 -5.95 -25.40
C VAL A 520 15.82 -6.36 -25.99
N PRO A 521 16.98 -5.94 -25.45
CA PRO A 521 18.26 -6.44 -25.93
C PRO A 521 18.22 -7.97 -25.89
N ILE A 522 18.59 -8.59 -27.01
CA ILE A 522 18.18 -9.96 -27.43
C ILE A 522 18.69 -11.10 -26.50
N TYR A 523 19.35 -10.74 -25.40
CA TYR A 523 20.00 -11.64 -24.45
C TYR A 523 19.39 -11.66 -23.03
N SER A 524 18.42 -10.79 -22.70
CA SER A 524 18.09 -10.56 -21.27
C SER A 524 16.99 -11.42 -20.64
N VAL A 525 15.84 -11.70 -21.29
CA VAL A 525 14.70 -12.39 -20.60
C VAL A 525 13.74 -13.14 -21.53
N TRP A 526 14.01 -14.39 -21.92
CA TRP A 526 13.02 -15.24 -22.65
C TRP A 526 13.03 -16.72 -22.23
N PRO A 527 12.49 -17.02 -21.03
CA PRO A 527 11.65 -18.21 -20.86
C PRO A 527 10.30 -17.86 -20.19
N GLY A 528 9.49 -18.87 -19.93
CA GLY A 528 8.07 -18.74 -19.61
C GLY A 528 7.16 -19.18 -20.76
N THR A 529 5.84 -19.14 -20.54
CA THR A 529 4.82 -19.62 -21.51
C THR A 529 3.80 -18.51 -21.84
N GLY A 530 3.22 -18.53 -23.05
CA GLY A 530 2.19 -17.55 -23.44
C GLY A 530 2.67 -16.10 -23.65
N ASN A 531 3.99 -15.84 -23.61
CA ASN A 531 4.54 -14.50 -23.78
C ASN A 531 4.42 -13.99 -25.23
N THR A 532 4.12 -12.69 -25.41
CA THR A 532 3.88 -12.04 -26.71
C THR A 532 4.66 -10.73 -26.88
N THR A 533 4.77 -10.21 -28.12
CA THR A 533 5.42 -8.92 -28.42
C THR A 533 4.64 -8.13 -29.47
N GLY A 534 4.86 -6.81 -29.51
CA GLY A 534 4.34 -5.93 -30.56
C GLY A 534 3.58 -4.73 -30.00
N ASN A 535 2.63 -4.18 -30.77
CA ASN A 535 1.74 -3.18 -30.22
C ASN A 535 0.64 -3.90 -29.39
N PRO A 536 0.47 -3.60 -28.10
CA PRO A 536 -0.62 -4.18 -27.30
C PRO A 536 -2.01 -3.67 -27.71
N CYS A 537 -2.09 -2.67 -28.60
CA CYS A 537 -3.34 -2.10 -29.11
C CYS A 537 -4.27 -1.63 -27.98
N LEU A 538 -3.68 -0.85 -27.07
CA LEU A 538 -4.37 -0.20 -25.96
C LEU A 538 -4.97 1.16 -26.39
N ASP A 539 -6.05 1.57 -25.74
CA ASP A 539 -6.61 2.91 -25.85
C ASP A 539 -5.91 3.94 -24.93
N SER A 540 -6.48 5.15 -24.85
CA SER A 540 -5.99 6.26 -24.01
C SER A 540 -6.07 5.98 -22.51
N TYR A 541 -7.03 5.18 -22.05
CA TYR A 541 -7.17 4.79 -20.64
C TYR A 541 -6.21 3.65 -20.28
N GLY A 542 -5.76 2.91 -21.30
CA GLY A 542 -4.87 1.77 -21.20
C GLY A 542 -5.54 0.45 -21.55
N ARG A 543 -6.83 0.44 -21.91
CA ARG A 543 -7.62 -0.79 -22.11
C ARG A 543 -7.31 -1.45 -23.46
N PRO A 544 -7.27 -2.78 -23.58
CA PRO A 544 -7.05 -3.42 -24.87
C PRO A 544 -8.31 -3.30 -25.73
N ASN A 545 -8.16 -2.78 -26.95
CA ASN A 545 -9.27 -2.67 -27.89
C ASN A 545 -9.65 -4.06 -28.47
N SER A 546 -10.76 -4.14 -29.21
CA SER A 546 -11.29 -5.38 -29.81
C SER A 546 -10.36 -6.10 -30.81
N THR A 547 -9.18 -5.56 -31.09
CA THR A 547 -8.16 -6.14 -31.97
C THR A 547 -6.88 -6.51 -31.22
N SER A 548 -6.82 -6.29 -29.90
CA SER A 548 -5.65 -6.55 -29.07
C SER A 548 -5.34 -8.04 -28.91
N VAL A 549 -4.04 -8.34 -28.79
CA VAL A 549 -3.50 -9.66 -28.47
C VAL A 549 -3.58 -10.03 -26.97
N LEU A 550 -4.09 -9.11 -26.14
CA LEU A 550 -4.24 -9.31 -24.69
C LEU A 550 -5.61 -9.89 -24.30
N LEU A 551 -6.61 -9.79 -25.20
CA LEU A 551 -7.94 -10.35 -24.98
C LEU A 551 -7.85 -11.88 -24.76
N ASN A 552 -8.66 -12.45 -23.85
CA ASN A 552 -8.67 -13.87 -23.50
C ASN A 552 -7.30 -14.51 -23.12
N ARG A 553 -6.28 -13.72 -22.77
CA ARG A 553 -4.89 -14.22 -22.63
C ARG A 553 -4.60 -14.96 -21.32
N VAL A 554 -5.30 -14.63 -20.24
CA VAL A 554 -5.12 -15.24 -18.91
C VAL A 554 -6.45 -15.92 -18.52
N SER A 555 -6.36 -17.01 -17.75
CA SER A 555 -7.51 -17.72 -17.18
C SER A 555 -7.01 -18.76 -16.17
N PRO A 556 -7.56 -18.85 -14.94
CA PRO A 556 -8.61 -18.01 -14.37
C PRO A 556 -8.09 -16.65 -13.86
N LEU A 557 -9.01 -15.71 -13.65
CA LEU A 557 -8.75 -14.41 -13.03
C LEU A 557 -8.15 -14.57 -11.62
N VAL A 558 -6.84 -14.34 -11.49
CA VAL A 558 -6.14 -14.30 -10.18
C VAL A 558 -6.63 -13.10 -9.33
N VAL A 559 -7.13 -12.05 -9.99
CA VAL A 559 -7.89 -10.95 -9.39
C VAL A 559 -9.10 -10.65 -10.29
N PRO A 560 -10.33 -10.57 -9.75
CA PRO A 560 -11.55 -10.46 -10.56
C PRO A 560 -12.07 -9.03 -10.78
N VAL A 561 -11.34 -7.98 -10.36
CA VAL A 561 -11.68 -6.57 -10.63
C VAL A 561 -10.58 -5.79 -11.32
N ASP A 562 -10.97 -4.73 -12.04
CA ASP A 562 -10.07 -3.65 -12.45
C ASP A 562 -9.77 -2.69 -11.27
N ALA A 563 -8.91 -1.69 -11.50
CA ALA A 563 -8.50 -0.77 -10.43
C ALA A 563 -9.54 0.30 -10.05
N ASP A 564 -10.65 0.41 -10.81
CA ASP A 564 -11.82 1.21 -10.43
C ASP A 564 -12.84 0.37 -9.62
N GLY A 565 -12.53 -0.92 -9.38
CA GLY A 565 -13.35 -1.85 -8.60
C GLY A 565 -14.45 -2.55 -9.41
N ASN A 566 -14.48 -2.38 -10.74
CA ASN A 566 -15.49 -3.02 -11.58
C ASN A 566 -15.14 -4.50 -11.81
N PRO A 567 -16.13 -5.41 -11.78
CA PRO A 567 -15.92 -6.80 -12.16
C PRO A 567 -15.33 -6.94 -13.57
N ARG A 568 -14.33 -7.81 -13.73
CA ARG A 568 -13.64 -8.10 -15.01
C ARG A 568 -14.45 -8.94 -15.99
N ASP A 569 -15.78 -8.99 -15.83
CA ASP A 569 -16.72 -9.56 -16.80
C ASP A 569 -17.12 -8.54 -17.91
N SER A 570 -16.72 -7.28 -17.76
CA SER A 570 -16.92 -6.19 -18.72
C SER A 570 -15.62 -5.40 -18.99
N MET A 571 -15.65 -4.43 -19.92
CA MET A 571 -14.44 -3.76 -20.44
C MET A 571 -13.54 -3.16 -19.33
N PRO A 572 -12.38 -3.76 -19.02
CA PRO A 572 -11.61 -3.44 -17.82
C PRO A 572 -10.83 -2.14 -17.96
N ASP A 573 -10.83 -1.28 -16.94
CA ASP A 573 -10.18 0.04 -17.02
C ASP A 573 -8.67 0.01 -16.80
N VAL A 574 -8.17 -0.81 -15.86
CA VAL A 574 -6.74 -0.98 -15.49
C VAL A 574 -6.56 -2.26 -14.64
N GLY A 575 -5.55 -3.13 -14.78
CA GLY A 575 -4.42 -3.22 -15.72
C GLY A 575 -4.14 -4.67 -16.23
N ALA A 576 -3.37 -4.77 -17.34
CA ALA A 576 -2.91 -5.95 -18.13
C ALA A 576 -3.87 -7.15 -18.39
N TYR A 577 -5.14 -6.95 -18.04
CA TYR A 577 -6.33 -7.18 -18.86
C TYR A 577 -6.55 -8.58 -19.44
N GLU A 578 -7.64 -9.19 -18.96
CA GLU A 578 -8.43 -10.16 -19.73
C GLU A 578 -9.66 -9.43 -20.30
N PHE A 579 -10.12 -9.86 -21.47
CA PHE A 579 -11.47 -9.57 -21.97
C PHE A 579 -12.02 -10.85 -22.58
N ILE A 580 -13.19 -11.28 -22.13
CA ILE A 580 -13.88 -12.42 -22.72
C ILE A 580 -14.69 -11.92 -23.91
N SER A 581 -14.01 -11.85 -25.06
CA SER A 581 -14.70 -11.63 -26.33
C SER A 581 -15.40 -12.91 -26.77
N GLU A 582 -16.71 -12.87 -27.01
CA GLU A 582 -17.44 -13.93 -27.72
C GLU A 582 -16.96 -14.10 -29.19
N THR A 583 -16.25 -13.10 -29.74
CA THR A 583 -15.76 -13.10 -31.12
C THR A 583 -14.24 -12.92 -31.18
N PRO A 584 -13.47 -13.77 -31.90
CA PRO A 584 -12.02 -13.59 -32.04
C PRO A 584 -11.66 -12.23 -32.66
N PRO A 585 -10.56 -11.57 -32.23
CA PRO A 585 -10.14 -10.28 -32.77
C PRO A 585 -9.80 -10.37 -34.28
N THR A 586 -10.41 -9.49 -35.10
CA THR A 586 -10.27 -9.50 -36.56
C THR A 586 -9.48 -8.31 -37.12
N GLY A 587 -8.44 -7.84 -36.42
CA GLY A 587 -7.73 -6.60 -36.76
C GLY A 587 -6.23 -6.72 -37.00
N ASN A 588 -5.65 -5.66 -37.60
CA ASN A 588 -4.26 -5.58 -38.06
C ASN A 588 -3.21 -5.41 -36.93
N CYS A 589 -3.51 -5.81 -35.69
CA CYS A 589 -2.53 -5.86 -34.60
C CYS A 589 -1.66 -7.11 -34.76
N GLU A 590 -0.80 -7.06 -35.78
CA GLU A 590 -0.02 -8.19 -36.26
C GLU A 590 0.98 -8.68 -35.19
N ILE A 591 0.79 -9.91 -34.71
CA ILE A 591 1.77 -10.60 -33.84
C ILE A 591 3.05 -10.79 -34.65
N LYS A 592 4.05 -9.93 -34.42
CA LYS A 592 5.29 -9.97 -35.22
C LYS A 592 6.12 -11.23 -35.00
N LYS A 593 5.96 -11.91 -33.84
CA LYS A 593 6.29 -13.33 -33.60
C LYS A 593 5.59 -13.87 -32.35
N ALA A 594 4.98 -15.05 -32.48
CA ALA A 594 4.73 -15.96 -31.36
C ALA A 594 5.78 -17.06 -31.39
N TYR A 595 6.74 -17.03 -30.45
CA TYR A 595 7.81 -18.01 -30.37
C TYR A 595 7.44 -19.16 -29.43
N TRP A 596 6.82 -20.21 -29.99
CA TRP A 596 6.71 -21.50 -29.32
C TRP A 596 8.05 -22.21 -29.42
N ARG A 597 8.75 -22.38 -28.29
CA ARG A 597 9.89 -23.30 -28.23
C ARG A 597 9.35 -24.69 -27.92
N ILE A 598 9.37 -25.57 -28.92
CA ILE A 598 9.28 -27.02 -28.67
C ILE A 598 10.57 -27.39 -27.91
N LEU A 599 10.40 -28.00 -26.74
CA LEU A 599 11.49 -28.48 -25.88
C LEU A 599 12.19 -29.69 -26.49
#